data_AF-A0A7Y3LKS7-F1
#
_entry.id   AF-A0A7Y3LKS7-F1
#
_cell.length_a   1.000
_cell.length_b   1.000
_cell.length_c   1.000
_cell.angle_alpha   90.00
_cell.angle_beta   90.00
_cell.angle_gamma   90.00
#
_symmetry.space_group_name_H-M   'P 1'
#
loop_
_entity.id
_entity.type
_entity.pdbx_description
1 polymer ?
#
loop_
_entity_poly.entity_id
_entity_poly.type
_entity_poly.pdbx_seq_one_letter_code
_entity_poly.pdbx_strand_id
1 'polypeptide(L)'
;MYFYKGSRDILSDIEADEKAREIIRKDILKVFDVKNLSFLIGAGCSSFLKGNDGPDIGVPVMSELAREFYGEVAEDNDKEYITNTLKINIAETPFNNNLETLMEVLYSYLFLLQKQSAETADITALIQKVTNFLLRKCINKENNSKHDEVINLYSLFYKKLIYRDSNLSKPNIEVPHKKWTRVMQHSLLP
;
A
#
# COMPACT_ATOMS: atom_id res chain seq x y z
N MET A 1 -0.82 -19.43 -8.45
CA MET A 1 -1.43 -18.18 -8.96
C MET A 1 -2.91 -18.40 -9.08
N TYR A 2 -3.75 -17.47 -8.64
CA TYR A 2 -5.21 -17.62 -8.69
C TYR A 2 -5.80 -16.55 -9.62
N PHE A 3 -6.77 -16.89 -10.48
CA PHE A 3 -7.44 -15.92 -11.34
C PHE A 3 -8.94 -16.20 -11.40
N TYR A 4 -9.68 -15.41 -10.63
CA TYR A 4 -11.10 -15.61 -10.42
C TYR A 4 -11.96 -14.85 -11.42
N LYS A 5 -13.04 -15.49 -11.87
CA LYS A 5 -14.13 -14.86 -12.61
C LYS A 5 -15.45 -15.19 -11.92
N GLY A 6 -15.94 -14.21 -11.16
CA GLY A 6 -17.00 -14.46 -10.18
C GLY A 6 -16.45 -15.33 -9.04
N SER A 7 -17.17 -16.39 -8.69
CA SER A 7 -16.79 -17.34 -7.64
C SER A 7 -15.86 -18.46 -8.11
N ARG A 8 -15.53 -18.54 -9.40
CA ARG A 8 -14.73 -19.63 -9.97
C ARG A 8 -13.30 -19.19 -10.22
N ASP A 9 -12.34 -19.96 -9.74
CA ASP A 9 -10.96 -19.88 -10.19
C ASP A 9 -10.84 -20.54 -11.56
N ILE A 10 -10.41 -19.79 -12.56
CA ILE A 10 -10.28 -20.29 -13.94
C ILE A 10 -8.96 -21.07 -14.11
N LEU A 11 -8.03 -20.92 -13.16
CA LEU A 11 -6.72 -21.54 -13.22
C LEU A 11 -6.60 -22.80 -12.35
N SER A 12 -7.67 -23.22 -11.67
CA SER A 12 -7.63 -24.38 -10.77
C SER A 12 -7.13 -25.66 -11.46
N ASP A 13 -7.44 -25.80 -12.75
CA ASP A 13 -7.18 -27.03 -13.52
C ASP A 13 -5.99 -26.87 -14.49
N ILE A 14 -5.20 -25.79 -14.37
CA ILE A 14 -4.15 -25.42 -15.32
C ILE A 14 -2.79 -25.38 -14.63
N GLU A 15 -1.99 -26.43 -14.83
CA GLU A 15 -0.65 -26.53 -14.23
C GLU A 15 0.44 -25.76 -15.02
N ALA A 16 0.22 -25.47 -16.30
CA ALA A 16 1.24 -24.83 -17.15
C ALA A 16 1.18 -23.29 -17.08
N ASP A 17 2.26 -22.66 -16.60
CA ASP A 17 2.37 -21.20 -16.41
C ASP A 17 2.14 -20.40 -17.72
N GLU A 18 2.63 -20.90 -18.86
CA GLU A 18 2.46 -20.21 -20.14
C GLU A 18 1.01 -20.19 -20.63
N LYS A 19 0.29 -21.32 -20.52
CA LYS A 19 -1.15 -21.40 -20.86
C LYS A 19 -1.99 -20.55 -19.91
N ALA A 20 -1.65 -20.54 -18.63
CA ALA A 20 -2.31 -19.69 -17.64
C ALA A 20 -2.17 -18.20 -18.00
N ARG A 21 -0.97 -17.75 -18.38
CA ARG A 21 -0.71 -16.37 -18.83
C ARG A 21 -1.48 -16.00 -20.09
N GLU A 22 -1.61 -16.92 -21.03
CA GLU A 22 -2.38 -16.69 -22.26
C GLU A 22 -3.88 -16.50 -21.97
N ILE A 23 -4.45 -17.34 -21.10
CA ILE A 23 -5.85 -17.24 -20.69
C ILE A 23 -6.11 -15.93 -19.95
N ILE A 24 -5.25 -15.58 -18.99
CA ILE A 24 -5.33 -14.30 -18.28
C ILE A 24 -5.28 -13.14 -19.28
N ARG A 25 -4.29 -13.15 -20.19
CA ARG A 25 -4.14 -12.09 -21.19
C ARG A 25 -5.39 -11.96 -22.05
N LYS A 26 -5.93 -13.09 -22.54
CA LYS A 26 -7.14 -13.11 -23.37
C LYS A 26 -8.35 -12.57 -22.64
N ASP A 27 -8.58 -12.97 -21.39
CA ASP A 27 -9.73 -12.51 -20.64
C ASP A 27 -9.60 -11.05 -20.18
N ILE A 28 -8.39 -10.60 -19.84
CA ILE A 28 -8.11 -9.18 -19.57
C ILE A 28 -8.33 -8.33 -20.83
N LEU A 29 -7.88 -8.77 -22.01
CA LEU A 29 -8.10 -8.03 -23.27
C LEU A 29 -9.59 -7.83 -23.57
N LYS A 30 -10.44 -8.83 -23.32
CA LYS A 30 -11.89 -8.68 -23.44
C LYS A 30 -12.48 -7.62 -22.51
N VAL A 31 -11.92 -7.48 -21.30
CA VAL A 31 -12.36 -6.44 -20.35
C VAL A 31 -11.97 -5.05 -20.86
N PHE A 32 -10.81 -4.92 -21.51
CA PHE A 32 -10.38 -3.65 -22.10
C PHE A 32 -11.32 -3.18 -23.24
N ASP A 33 -11.97 -4.09 -23.96
CA ASP A 33 -12.92 -3.76 -25.05
C ASP A 33 -14.31 -3.30 -24.56
N VAL A 34 -14.55 -3.27 -23.25
CA VAL A 34 -15.84 -2.81 -22.70
C VAL A 34 -15.98 -1.29 -22.78
N LYS A 35 -17.15 -0.81 -23.23
CA LYS A 35 -17.41 0.62 -23.45
C LYS A 35 -17.16 1.47 -22.21
N ASN A 36 -17.69 1.08 -21.06
CA ASN A 36 -17.55 1.79 -19.79
C ASN A 36 -16.59 1.02 -18.89
N LEU A 37 -15.35 1.46 -18.82
CA LEU A 37 -14.30 0.80 -18.04
C LEU A 37 -13.78 1.78 -17.00
N SER A 38 -13.78 1.36 -15.74
CA SER A 38 -13.24 2.13 -14.63
C SER A 38 -12.19 1.31 -13.91
N PHE A 39 -11.04 1.93 -13.65
CA PHE A 39 -9.97 1.33 -12.87
C PHE A 39 -9.96 1.95 -11.47
N LEU A 40 -9.91 1.09 -10.46
CA LEU A 40 -9.58 1.48 -9.09
C LEU A 40 -8.17 0.98 -8.79
N ILE A 41 -7.19 1.89 -8.78
CA ILE A 41 -5.77 1.54 -8.64
C ILE A 41 -5.30 1.95 -7.25
N GLY A 42 -4.90 0.99 -6.42
CA GLY A 42 -4.38 1.25 -5.07
C GLY A 42 -2.88 1.57 -5.06
N ALA A 43 -2.39 2.02 -3.90
CA ALA A 43 -0.97 2.34 -3.68
C ALA A 43 -0.01 1.16 -3.94
N GLY A 44 -0.48 -0.09 -3.78
CA GLY A 44 0.31 -1.28 -4.09
C GLY A 44 0.68 -1.40 -5.58
N CYS A 45 -0.09 -0.77 -6.47
CA CYS A 45 0.23 -0.72 -7.89
C CYS A 45 1.36 0.28 -8.23
N SER A 46 1.83 1.03 -7.23
CA SER A 46 2.99 1.95 -7.31
C SER A 46 4.26 1.35 -6.75
N SER A 47 4.22 0.11 -6.24
CA SER A 47 5.42 -0.66 -5.91
C SER A 47 6.11 -1.14 -7.20
N PHE A 48 7.43 -1.15 -7.23
CA PHE A 48 8.19 -1.65 -8.37
C PHE A 48 9.54 -2.19 -7.91
N LEU A 49 9.66 -3.51 -7.87
CA LEU A 49 10.91 -4.21 -7.61
C LEU A 49 11.74 -4.25 -8.89
N LYS A 50 12.99 -3.80 -8.81
CA LYS A 50 13.91 -3.86 -9.96
C LYS A 50 14.43 -5.30 -10.14
N GLY A 51 13.68 -6.13 -10.86
CA GLY A 51 13.98 -7.57 -11.00
C GLY A 51 13.41 -8.40 -9.83
N ASN A 52 13.81 -9.67 -9.72
CA ASN A 52 13.24 -10.57 -8.71
C ASN A 52 13.72 -10.31 -7.27
N ASP A 53 14.93 -9.75 -7.10
CA ASP A 53 15.55 -9.51 -5.77
C ASP A 53 16.13 -8.09 -5.63
N GLY A 54 15.78 -7.18 -6.55
CA GLY A 54 16.31 -5.82 -6.52
C GLY A 54 15.61 -4.91 -5.50
N PRO A 55 16.20 -3.74 -5.21
CA PRO A 55 15.57 -2.76 -4.33
C PRO A 55 14.23 -2.31 -4.92
N ASP A 56 13.23 -2.10 -4.05
CA ASP A 56 11.98 -1.45 -4.45
C ASP A 56 12.28 0.01 -4.78
N ILE A 57 12.09 0.37 -6.04
CA ILE A 57 12.23 1.75 -6.52
C ILE A 57 10.89 2.49 -6.53
N GLY A 58 9.79 1.77 -6.30
CA GLY A 58 8.44 2.31 -6.14
C GLY A 58 8.11 2.64 -4.69
N VAL A 59 6.82 2.85 -4.42
CA VAL A 59 6.31 2.98 -3.04
C VAL A 59 6.07 1.58 -2.48
N PRO A 60 6.71 1.20 -1.35
CA PRO A 60 6.61 -0.16 -0.83
C PRO A 60 5.20 -0.49 -0.35
N VAL A 61 4.88 -1.78 -0.38
CA VAL A 61 3.64 -2.30 0.22
C VAL A 61 3.70 -2.27 1.75
N MET A 62 2.54 -2.24 2.40
CA MET A 62 2.44 -2.07 3.84
C MET A 62 3.14 -3.17 4.66
N SER A 63 3.20 -4.41 4.14
CA SER A 63 3.91 -5.52 4.79
C SER A 63 5.42 -5.29 4.85
N GLU A 64 5.99 -4.76 3.75
CA GLU A 64 7.42 -4.41 3.71
C GLU A 64 7.71 -3.21 4.61
N LEU A 65 6.82 -2.21 4.63
CA LEU A 65 6.94 -1.06 5.53
C LEU A 65 6.89 -1.51 7.00
N ALA A 66 6.00 -2.43 7.35
CA ALA A 66 5.91 -2.97 8.70
C ALA A 66 7.19 -3.73 9.10
N ARG A 67 7.67 -4.61 8.22
CA ARG A 67 8.92 -5.35 8.42
C ARG A 67 10.12 -4.42 8.63
N GLU A 68 10.25 -3.41 7.77
CA GLU A 68 11.33 -2.42 7.88
C GLU A 68 11.19 -1.57 9.15
N PHE A 69 9.97 -1.11 9.47
CA PHE A 69 9.76 -0.30 10.66
C PHE A 69 10.14 -1.05 11.93
N TYR A 70 9.62 -2.26 12.14
CA TYR A 70 9.95 -3.04 13.33
C TYR A 70 11.38 -3.59 13.33
N GLY A 71 11.97 -3.82 12.16
CA GLY A 71 13.34 -4.34 12.03
C GLY A 71 14.41 -3.27 12.26
N GLU A 72 14.24 -2.09 11.68
CA GLU A 72 15.31 -1.12 11.49
C GLU A 72 15.03 0.26 12.11
N VAL A 73 13.75 0.64 12.28
CA VAL A 73 13.37 2.01 12.68
C VAL A 73 12.89 2.09 14.12
N ALA A 74 12.14 1.09 14.58
CA ALA A 74 11.66 0.99 15.94
C ALA A 74 12.80 0.58 16.86
N GLU A 75 13.08 1.42 17.84
CA GLU A 75 14.07 1.18 18.88
C GLU A 75 13.53 0.15 19.89
N ASP A 76 14.41 -0.44 20.68
CA ASP A 76 14.01 -1.43 21.68
C ASP A 76 13.01 -0.85 22.70
N ASN A 77 13.16 0.43 23.06
CA ASN A 77 12.21 1.16 23.90
C ASN A 77 10.81 1.27 23.26
N ASP A 78 10.73 1.46 21.94
CA ASP A 78 9.43 1.53 21.24
C ASP A 78 8.74 0.16 21.26
N LYS A 79 9.51 -0.90 20.99
CA LYS A 79 9.00 -2.28 20.99
C LYS A 79 8.56 -2.71 22.37
N GLU A 80 9.32 -2.32 23.39
CA GLU A 80 8.98 -2.55 24.79
C GLU A 80 7.72 -1.79 25.16
N TYR A 81 7.58 -0.51 24.77
CA TYR A 81 6.36 0.26 25.01
C TYR A 81 5.12 -0.42 24.38
N ILE A 82 5.23 -0.88 23.13
CA ILE A 82 4.14 -1.57 22.44
C ILE A 82 3.78 -2.90 23.15
N THR A 83 4.78 -3.66 23.58
CA THR A 83 4.55 -4.99 24.18
C THR A 83 4.11 -4.89 25.65
N ASN A 84 4.77 -4.05 26.44
CA ASN A 84 4.57 -3.97 27.88
C ASN A 84 3.46 -2.99 28.28
N THR A 85 3.33 -1.86 27.59
CA THR A 85 2.29 -0.87 27.90
C THR A 85 1.00 -1.19 27.15
N LEU A 86 1.08 -1.35 25.82
CA LEU A 86 -0.12 -1.59 24.99
C LEU A 86 -0.58 -3.05 24.99
N LYS A 87 0.26 -3.98 25.48
CA LYS A 87 -0.01 -5.43 25.47
C LYS A 87 -0.27 -5.98 24.07
N ILE A 88 0.45 -5.45 23.08
CA ILE A 88 0.34 -5.86 21.67
C ILE A 88 1.51 -6.75 21.30
N ASN A 89 1.24 -7.90 20.68
CA ASN A 89 2.27 -8.72 20.07
C ASN A 89 2.51 -8.28 18.62
N ILE A 90 3.68 -7.67 18.36
CA ILE A 90 4.07 -7.17 17.03
C ILE A 90 4.28 -8.31 16.02
N ALA A 91 4.66 -9.52 16.49
CA ALA A 91 4.93 -10.66 15.62
C ALA A 91 3.66 -11.31 15.04
N GLU A 92 2.50 -11.01 15.61
CA GLU A 92 1.23 -11.60 15.21
C GLU A 92 0.47 -10.72 14.20
N THR A 93 -0.34 -11.37 13.37
CA THR A 93 -1.28 -10.69 12.48
C THR A 93 -2.44 -10.12 13.33
N PRO A 94 -2.89 -8.87 13.09
CA PRO A 94 -2.60 -8.03 11.92
C PRO A 94 -1.34 -7.13 12.01
N PHE A 95 -0.67 -7.04 13.15
CA PHE A 95 0.37 -6.04 13.40
C PHE A 95 1.66 -6.26 12.63
N ASN A 96 2.05 -7.53 12.41
CA ASN A 96 3.29 -7.88 11.71
C ASN A 96 3.37 -7.37 10.27
N ASN A 97 2.22 -7.25 9.60
CA ASN A 97 2.13 -6.93 8.17
C ASN A 97 1.45 -5.58 7.90
N ASN A 98 0.97 -4.89 8.94
CA ASN A 98 0.16 -3.71 8.76
C ASN A 98 0.40 -2.62 9.81
N LEU A 99 1.17 -1.59 9.43
CA LEU A 99 1.37 -0.40 10.27
C LEU A 99 0.09 0.45 10.42
N GLU A 100 -0.88 0.35 9.50
CA GLU A 100 -2.17 1.04 9.64
C GLU A 100 -2.88 0.59 10.92
N THR A 101 -2.89 -0.71 11.17
CA THR A 101 -3.52 -1.28 12.36
C THR A 101 -2.81 -0.85 13.64
N LEU A 102 -1.47 -0.76 13.63
CA LEU A 102 -0.73 -0.22 14.78
C LEU A 102 -1.13 1.24 15.03
N MET A 103 -1.14 2.08 13.99
CA MET A 103 -1.49 3.49 14.12
C MET A 103 -2.91 3.72 14.62
N GLU A 104 -3.87 2.92 14.16
CA GLU A 104 -5.25 2.97 14.67
C GLU A 104 -5.31 2.76 16.18
N VAL A 105 -4.56 1.78 16.70
CA VAL A 105 -4.49 1.52 18.14
C VAL A 105 -3.77 2.65 18.86
N LEU A 106 -2.66 3.16 18.33
CA LEU A 106 -1.92 4.27 18.93
C LEU A 106 -2.79 5.53 19.06
N TYR A 107 -3.49 5.94 18.01
CA TYR A 107 -4.38 7.10 18.08
C TYR A 107 -5.57 6.88 19.03
N SER A 108 -6.12 5.66 19.05
CA SER A 108 -7.21 5.31 19.98
C SER A 108 -6.75 5.39 21.43
N TYR A 109 -5.54 4.91 21.72
CA TYR A 109 -4.97 4.96 23.07
C TYR A 109 -4.55 6.38 23.46
N LEU A 110 -3.99 7.17 22.54
CA LEU A 110 -3.70 8.59 22.77
C LEU A 110 -4.97 9.33 23.19
N PHE A 111 -6.07 9.10 22.48
CA PHE A 111 -7.35 9.70 22.79
C PHE A 111 -7.82 9.34 24.22
N LEU A 112 -7.65 8.10 24.66
CA LEU A 112 -7.99 7.68 26.02
C LEU A 112 -7.13 8.40 27.07
N LEU A 113 -5.81 8.45 26.87
CA LEU A 113 -4.89 9.11 27.80
C LEU A 113 -5.17 10.61 27.91
N GLN A 114 -5.48 11.27 26.79
CA GLN A 114 -5.89 12.68 26.77
C GLN A 114 -7.15 12.93 27.61
N LYS A 115 -8.14 12.01 27.57
CA LYS A 115 -9.35 12.12 28.39
C LYS A 115 -9.11 11.85 29.87
N GLN A 116 -8.07 11.10 30.20
CA GLN A 116 -7.67 10.81 31.58
C GLN A 116 -6.67 11.83 32.15
N SER A 117 -6.27 12.84 31.38
CA SER A 117 -5.20 13.79 31.73
C SER A 117 -3.90 13.09 32.14
N ALA A 118 -3.65 11.92 31.54
CA ALA A 118 -2.45 11.13 31.76
C ALA A 118 -1.29 11.61 30.86
N GLU A 119 -0.10 11.08 31.11
CA GLU A 119 1.08 11.38 30.30
C GLU A 119 0.94 10.82 28.87
N THR A 120 1.18 11.68 27.87
CA THR A 120 1.00 11.36 26.43
C THR A 120 2.30 11.50 25.63
N ALA A 121 3.42 11.81 26.28
CA ALA A 121 4.68 12.10 25.61
C ALA A 121 5.18 10.91 24.78
N ASP A 122 5.26 9.72 25.40
CA ASP A 122 5.77 8.50 24.76
C ASP A 122 4.93 8.08 23.56
N ILE A 123 3.61 8.06 23.71
CA ILE A 123 2.72 7.64 22.61
C ILE A 123 2.73 8.66 21.48
N THR A 124 2.82 9.96 21.78
CA THR A 124 2.88 11.00 20.75
C THR A 124 4.19 10.90 19.98
N ALA A 125 5.31 10.66 20.68
CA ALA A 125 6.60 10.42 20.06
C ALA A 125 6.58 9.19 19.14
N LEU A 126 5.98 8.08 19.58
CA LEU A 126 5.83 6.87 18.78
C LEU A 126 4.96 7.10 17.53
N ILE A 127 3.81 7.76 17.68
CA ILE A 127 2.94 8.13 16.55
C ILE A 127 3.70 8.97 15.53
N GLN A 128 4.46 9.96 16.01
CA GLN A 128 5.22 10.84 15.13
C GLN A 128 6.36 10.11 14.43
N LYS A 129 7.02 9.16 15.12
CA LYS A 129 8.05 8.28 14.55
C LYS A 129 7.47 7.43 13.40
N VAL A 130 6.35 6.74 13.62
CA VAL A 130 5.67 5.95 12.58
C VAL A 130 5.22 6.84 11.41
N THR A 131 4.62 8.00 11.72
CA THR A 131 4.10 8.94 10.71
C THR A 131 5.22 9.49 9.82
N ASN A 132 6.33 9.92 10.42
CA ASN A 132 7.48 10.43 9.68
C ASN A 132 8.12 9.35 8.81
N PHE A 133 8.19 8.11 9.32
CA PHE A 133 8.67 6.97 8.55
C PHE A 133 7.81 6.72 7.30
N LEU A 134 6.48 6.61 7.48
CA LEU A 134 5.54 6.41 6.38
C LEU A 134 5.59 7.55 5.37
N LEU A 135 5.60 8.81 5.84
CA LEU A 135 5.66 9.98 4.97
C LEU A 135 6.94 9.99 4.14
N ARG A 136 8.09 9.70 4.76
CA ARG A 136 9.38 9.61 4.06
C ARG A 136 9.34 8.56 2.94
N LYS A 137 8.80 7.37 3.24
CA LYS A 137 8.68 6.27 2.27
C LYS A 137 7.69 6.57 1.14
N CYS A 138 6.55 7.18 1.45
CA CYS A 138 5.57 7.59 0.44
C CYS A 138 6.08 8.71 -0.47
N ILE A 139 6.84 9.67 0.08
CA ILE A 139 7.48 10.73 -0.71
C ILE A 139 8.57 10.14 -1.62
N ASN A 140 9.24 9.07 -1.19
CA ASN A 140 10.23 8.32 -1.95
C ASN A 140 11.33 9.21 -2.59
N LYS A 141 11.71 10.29 -1.91
CA LYS A 141 12.65 11.30 -2.43
C LYS A 141 14.00 10.73 -2.85
N GLU A 142 14.44 9.67 -2.17
CA GLU A 142 15.71 8.99 -2.42
C GLU A 142 15.74 8.27 -3.78
N ASN A 143 14.58 7.88 -4.29
CA ASN A 143 14.44 7.22 -5.59
C ASN A 143 13.95 8.17 -6.70
N ASN A 144 13.60 9.44 -6.38
CA ASN A 144 13.03 10.41 -7.32
C ASN A 144 13.84 10.67 -8.59
N SER A 145 15.16 10.52 -8.53
CA SER A 145 16.06 10.71 -9.67
C SER A 145 16.26 9.47 -10.54
N LYS A 146 15.68 8.31 -10.18
CA LYS A 146 15.86 7.01 -10.86
C LYS A 146 14.57 6.49 -11.51
N HIS A 147 13.56 7.36 -11.67
CA HIS A 147 12.17 6.98 -11.94
C HIS A 147 11.74 6.80 -13.40
N ASP A 148 12.66 6.83 -14.37
CA ASP A 148 12.26 6.67 -15.78
C ASP A 148 11.52 5.35 -15.99
N GLU A 149 11.91 4.25 -15.34
CA GLU A 149 11.25 2.95 -15.50
C GLU A 149 9.80 2.94 -15.00
N VAL A 150 9.55 3.43 -13.78
CA VAL A 150 8.21 3.46 -13.16
C VAL A 150 7.30 4.46 -13.88
N ILE A 151 7.81 5.66 -14.18
CA ILE A 151 7.09 6.68 -14.94
C ILE A 151 6.78 6.17 -16.35
N ASN A 152 7.73 5.51 -17.01
CA ASN A 152 7.50 4.91 -18.32
C ASN A 152 6.46 3.79 -18.25
N LEU A 153 6.45 2.96 -17.22
CA LEU A 153 5.43 1.92 -17.03
C LEU A 153 4.04 2.54 -16.93
N TYR A 154 3.87 3.57 -16.07
CA TYR A 154 2.61 4.30 -15.99
C TYR A 154 2.25 4.97 -17.32
N SER A 155 3.20 5.67 -17.95
CA SER A 155 2.99 6.32 -19.25
C SER A 155 2.54 5.34 -20.32
N LEU A 156 3.16 4.16 -20.40
CA LEU A 156 2.78 3.09 -21.31
C LEU A 156 1.38 2.55 -21.02
N PHE A 157 1.02 2.39 -19.74
CA PHE A 157 -0.32 2.01 -19.33
C PHE A 157 -1.37 3.02 -19.79
N TYR A 158 -1.19 4.32 -19.48
CA TYR A 158 -2.11 5.38 -19.90
C TYR A 158 -2.17 5.52 -21.43
N LYS A 159 -1.03 5.42 -22.14
CA LYS A 159 -1.00 5.41 -23.60
C LYS A 159 -1.85 4.28 -24.18
N LYS A 160 -1.68 3.05 -23.67
CA LYS A 160 -2.48 1.89 -24.12
C LYS A 160 -3.97 2.07 -23.88
N LEU A 161 -4.37 2.76 -22.80
CA LEU A 161 -5.76 3.10 -22.54
C LEU A 161 -6.33 4.15 -23.50
N ILE A 162 -5.52 5.15 -23.88
CA ILE A 162 -5.92 6.20 -24.82
C ILE A 162 -6.01 5.66 -26.25
N TYR A 163 -5.08 4.78 -26.65
CA TYR A 163 -5.08 4.12 -27.96
C TYR A 163 -6.11 2.99 -28.10
N ARG A 164 -7.00 2.84 -27.11
CA ARG A 164 -8.20 2.03 -27.27
C ARG A 164 -9.04 2.54 -28.45
N ASP A 165 -9.83 1.66 -29.06
CA ASP A 165 -10.76 2.00 -30.14
C ASP A 165 -11.50 3.32 -29.81
N SER A 166 -11.37 4.29 -30.70
CA SER A 166 -11.93 5.64 -30.56
C SER A 166 -13.46 5.65 -30.44
N ASN A 167 -14.13 4.55 -30.79
CA ASN A 167 -15.58 4.36 -30.62
C ASN A 167 -15.98 3.98 -29.19
N LEU A 168 -15.03 3.60 -28.32
CA LEU A 168 -15.27 3.30 -26.92
C LEU A 168 -15.14 4.57 -26.08
N SER A 169 -15.91 4.66 -24.98
CA SER A 169 -15.84 5.84 -24.10
C SER A 169 -14.45 5.95 -23.45
N LYS A 170 -14.04 7.11 -22.96
CA LYS A 170 -12.74 7.19 -22.27
C LYS A 170 -12.83 6.44 -20.93
N PRO A 171 -11.87 5.55 -20.61
CA PRO A 171 -11.88 4.86 -19.33
C PRO A 171 -11.63 5.84 -18.18
N ASN A 172 -12.33 5.63 -17.06
CA ASN A 172 -12.12 6.40 -15.85
C ASN A 172 -11.05 5.72 -14.98
N ILE A 173 -10.15 6.50 -14.40
CA ILE A 173 -9.11 5.97 -13.53
C ILE A 173 -9.23 6.71 -12.20
N GLU A 174 -9.66 5.98 -11.18
CA GLU A 174 -9.79 6.47 -9.82
C GLU A 174 -8.62 5.92 -9.01
N VAL A 175 -7.85 6.84 -8.42
CA VAL A 175 -6.92 6.50 -7.36
C VAL A 175 -7.68 6.77 -6.07
N PRO A 176 -7.99 5.74 -5.26
CA PRO A 176 -8.67 5.95 -4.01
C PRO A 176 -7.74 6.77 -3.12
N HIS A 177 -8.09 8.03 -2.89
CA HIS A 177 -7.55 8.81 -1.78
C HIS A 177 -8.00 8.12 -0.49
N LYS A 178 -7.21 7.17 0.01
CA LYS A 178 -7.46 6.53 1.30
C LYS A 178 -7.52 7.60 2.41
N LYS A 179 -8.32 7.31 3.45
CA LYS A 179 -8.55 8.03 4.72
C LYS A 179 -7.36 8.79 5.35
N TRP A 180 -6.13 8.48 4.98
CA TRP A 180 -4.88 9.02 5.51
C TRP A 180 -4.73 10.54 5.38
N THR A 181 -5.22 11.16 4.30
CA THR A 181 -5.24 12.62 4.18
C THR A 181 -6.12 13.26 5.25
N ARG A 182 -7.22 12.61 5.65
CA ARG A 182 -8.13 13.12 6.68
C ARG A 182 -7.55 12.98 8.09
N VAL A 183 -6.87 11.87 8.38
CA VAL A 183 -6.22 11.62 9.68
C VAL A 183 -5.00 12.52 9.89
N MET A 184 -4.18 12.72 8.85
CA MET A 184 -3.01 13.62 8.94
C MET A 184 -3.38 15.11 8.91
N GLN A 185 -4.48 15.50 8.25
CA GLN A 185 -4.96 16.89 8.31
C GLN A 185 -5.49 17.29 9.69
N HIS A 186 -6.01 16.33 10.49
CA HIS A 186 -6.48 16.62 11.86
C HIS A 186 -5.35 16.69 12.90
N SER A 187 -4.12 16.28 12.54
CA SER A 187 -2.94 16.34 13.41
C SER A 187 -2.00 17.51 13.09
N LEU A 188 -2.36 18.35 12.10
CA LEU A 188 -1.56 19.49 11.62
C LEU A 188 -2.28 20.85 11.77
N LEU A 189 -3.40 20.91 12.49
CA LEU A 189 -4.03 22.18 12.86
C LEU A 189 -3.81 22.43 14.36
N PRO A 190 -3.32 23.63 14.75
CA PRO A 190 -3.12 24.00 16.14
C PRO A 190 -4.43 24.07 16.94
#